data_AF-K2NJ42-F1
#
_entry.id   AF-K2NJ42-F1
#
_cell.length_a   1.000
_cell.length_b   1.000
_cell.length_c   1.000
_cell.angle_alpha   90.00
_cell.angle_beta   90.00
_cell.angle_gamma   90.00
#
_symmetry.space_group_name_H-M   'P 1'
#
loop_
_entity.id
_entity.type
_entity.pdbx_description
1 polymer ?
#
loop_
_entity_poly.entity_id
_entity_poly.type
_entity_poly.pdbx_seq_one_letter_code
_entity_poly.pdbx_strand_id
1 'polypeptide(L)'
;FFPFFFLFVVVLFCFGRIIKSELVYPFMFFCVLVAAVFVWLTGTAGVVDAAVDCGTAVACFPWANGNLRVGSQKPCFSGGRINLRFMLDVAAETPTASGAASTAVYGFCPVVDKLEAFKLHLAHSVATLNKTGNAYKFSNNIGQKYLSAYGFGMSNSTLFPEKGLSAGAVVIAASGDFLCGSDRSVALVHTLILDIGLHNGRFNYIGARGASSPGDIVRNGTNTPLEALTKPPAQESEVSVQPAMVGFRPTCTPDDVCVFDSTSVCIGDQIGNKNCAKCYTSPNEVAKQGIVVWASYDGTDAKGRPLLSGGMNPLIYKQFAGNMLKNDFDKLIRKMKSENFGL
;
A
#
# COMPACT_ATOMS: atom_id res chain seq x y z
N PHE A 1 25.25 3.49 -9.61
CA PHE A 1 24.87 2.49 -10.62
C PHE A 1 25.39 2.77 -12.04
N PHE A 2 25.63 4.03 -12.44
CA PHE A 2 26.05 4.33 -13.82
C PHE A 2 27.53 4.04 -14.22
N PRO A 3 28.56 4.05 -13.35
CA PRO A 3 29.93 3.78 -13.82
C PRO A 3 30.22 2.28 -14.03
N PHE A 4 29.44 1.38 -13.42
CA PHE A 4 29.65 -0.07 -13.53
C PHE A 4 29.01 -0.67 -14.80
N PHE A 5 27.95 -0.06 -15.32
CA PHE A 5 27.25 -0.57 -16.51
C PHE A 5 28.06 -0.34 -17.79
N PHE A 6 28.79 0.79 -17.88
CA PHE A 6 29.68 1.07 -19.00
C PHE A 6 30.91 0.15 -19.03
N LEU A 7 31.46 -0.21 -17.87
CA LEU A 7 32.58 -1.16 -17.79
C LEU A 7 32.16 -2.55 -18.28
N PHE A 8 30.93 -2.97 -17.98
CA PHE A 8 30.44 -4.31 -18.35
C PHE A 8 30.18 -4.47 -19.85
N VAL A 9 29.65 -3.43 -20.51
CA VAL A 9 29.42 -3.43 -21.96
C VAL A 9 30.75 -3.39 -22.73
N VAL A 10 31.75 -2.66 -22.24
CA VAL A 10 33.08 -2.60 -22.86
C VAL A 10 33.82 -3.93 -22.73
N VAL A 11 33.72 -4.63 -21.59
CA VAL A 11 34.33 -5.96 -21.41
C VAL A 11 33.69 -6.99 -22.34
N LEU A 12 32.37 -6.95 -22.55
CA LEU A 12 31.68 -7.85 -23.49
C LEU A 12 32.08 -7.60 -24.95
N PHE A 13 32.33 -6.35 -25.35
CA PHE A 13 32.81 -6.05 -26.70
C PHE A 13 34.30 -6.35 -26.90
N CYS A 14 35.14 -6.22 -25.87
CA CYS A 14 36.57 -6.51 -25.98
C CYS A 14 36.89 -8.01 -26.04
N PHE A 15 36.06 -8.89 -25.46
CA PHE A 15 36.27 -10.34 -25.52
C PHE A 15 35.66 -11.03 -26.77
N GLY A 16 34.86 -10.31 -27.57
CA GLY A 16 34.15 -10.85 -28.73
C GLY A 16 35.01 -11.24 -29.94
N ARG A 17 36.34 -11.08 -29.90
CA ARG A 17 37.21 -11.34 -31.07
C ARG A 17 38.16 -12.54 -30.96
N ILE A 18 38.27 -13.23 -29.81
CA ILE A 18 39.35 -14.24 -29.62
C ILE A 18 38.86 -15.61 -29.09
N ILE A 19 37.57 -15.85 -28.87
CA ILE A 19 37.13 -17.09 -28.19
C ILE A 19 36.40 -18.03 -29.16
N LYS A 20 36.99 -19.23 -29.36
CA LYS A 20 36.41 -20.35 -30.12
C LYS A 20 35.03 -20.72 -29.57
N SER A 21 34.14 -21.05 -30.52
CA SER A 21 32.70 -21.30 -30.41
C SER A 21 32.20 -22.30 -29.35
N GLU A 22 33.07 -23.03 -28.67
CA GLU A 22 32.68 -24.17 -27.81
C GLU A 22 32.46 -23.78 -26.33
N LEU A 23 32.83 -22.56 -25.91
CA LEU A 23 32.73 -22.12 -24.50
C LEU A 23 31.65 -21.06 -24.21
N VAL A 24 30.92 -20.60 -25.23
CA VAL A 24 30.02 -19.43 -25.11
C VAL A 24 28.67 -19.79 -24.46
N TYR A 25 28.17 -21.00 -24.69
CA TYR A 25 26.88 -21.45 -24.18
C TYR A 25 26.78 -21.57 -22.64
N PRO A 26 27.75 -22.17 -21.92
CA PRO A 26 27.64 -22.31 -20.46
C PRO A 26 27.80 -20.97 -19.71
N PHE A 27 28.55 -20.01 -20.27
CA PHE A 27 28.78 -18.71 -19.63
C PHE A 27 27.55 -17.79 -19.74
N MET A 28 26.87 -17.80 -20.89
CA MET A 28 25.64 -17.03 -21.09
C MET A 28 24.50 -17.53 -20.18
N PHE A 29 24.40 -18.84 -19.96
CA PHE A 29 23.40 -19.43 -19.07
C PHE A 29 23.63 -19.05 -17.60
N PHE A 30 24.90 -18.98 -17.18
CA PHE A 30 25.27 -18.58 -15.81
C PHE A 30 24.93 -17.11 -15.51
N CYS A 31 25.18 -16.19 -16.45
CA CYS A 31 24.84 -14.78 -16.28
C CYS A 31 23.32 -14.52 -16.20
N VAL A 32 22.50 -15.26 -16.96
CA VAL A 32 21.03 -15.17 -16.90
C VAL A 32 20.49 -15.71 -15.57
N LEU A 33 21.08 -16.80 -15.05
CA LEU A 33 20.74 -17.37 -13.74
C LEU A 33 21.07 -16.41 -12.59
N VAL A 34 22.22 -15.74 -12.62
CA VAL A 34 22.62 -14.77 -11.59
C VAL A 34 21.70 -13.53 -11.61
N ALA A 35 21.29 -13.05 -12.79
CA ALA A 35 20.34 -11.95 -12.90
C ALA A 35 18.92 -12.32 -12.40
N ALA A 36 18.47 -13.56 -12.65
CA ALA A 36 17.18 -14.04 -12.16
C ALA A 36 17.15 -14.23 -10.64
N VAL A 37 18.28 -14.62 -10.03
CA VAL A 37 18.41 -14.77 -8.57
C VAL A 37 18.45 -13.40 -7.86
N PHE A 38 18.99 -12.35 -8.49
CA PHE A 38 19.02 -11.00 -7.91
C PHE A 38 17.66 -10.28 -7.89
N VAL A 39 16.70 -10.67 -8.73
CA VAL A 39 15.33 -10.14 -8.68
C VAL A 39 14.50 -10.75 -7.53
N TRP A 40 14.95 -11.88 -6.96
CA TRP A 40 14.18 -12.62 -5.95
C TRP A 40 14.63 -12.39 -4.48
N LEU A 41 15.65 -11.57 -4.22
CA LEU A 41 16.30 -11.49 -2.90
C LEU A 41 16.33 -10.11 -2.20
N THR A 42 15.47 -9.16 -2.56
CA THR A 42 15.35 -7.89 -1.81
C THR A 42 14.16 -7.88 -0.86
N GLY A 43 14.18 -8.80 0.10
CA GLY A 43 13.31 -8.79 1.27
C GLY A 43 14.14 -8.56 2.54
N THR A 44 14.90 -7.46 2.62
CA THR A 44 15.57 -7.06 3.86
C THR A 44 14.64 -6.16 4.66
N ALA A 45 14.63 -6.33 5.99
CA ALA A 45 13.99 -5.39 6.91
C ALA A 45 14.60 -4.00 6.72
N GLY A 46 13.95 -3.17 5.91
CA GLY A 46 14.46 -1.89 5.46
C GLY A 46 14.13 -0.78 6.46
N VAL A 47 15.07 0.16 6.60
CA VAL A 47 14.81 1.48 7.19
C VAL A 47 13.59 2.08 6.50
N VAL A 48 12.51 2.34 7.25
CA VAL A 48 11.22 2.81 6.73
C VAL A 48 11.37 4.09 5.89
N ASP A 49 12.40 4.90 6.18
CA ASP A 49 12.66 6.18 5.52
C ASP A 49 13.48 6.09 4.23
N ALA A 50 14.07 4.95 3.88
CA ALA A 50 14.83 4.84 2.63
C ALA A 50 13.90 5.01 1.41
N ALA A 51 14.27 5.90 0.48
CA ALA A 51 13.50 6.12 -0.73
C ALA A 51 13.38 4.84 -1.56
N VAL A 52 12.16 4.40 -1.86
CA VAL A 52 11.91 3.40 -2.90
C VAL A 52 12.50 3.90 -4.21
N ASP A 53 13.38 3.11 -4.82
CA ASP A 53 13.97 3.43 -6.11
C ASP A 53 12.89 3.30 -7.19
N CYS A 54 12.36 4.44 -7.64
CA CYS A 54 11.40 4.51 -8.74
C CYS A 54 12.08 4.61 -10.11
N GLY A 55 13.34 4.20 -10.19
CA GLY A 55 14.17 4.30 -11.38
C GLY A 55 14.52 5.75 -11.71
N THR A 56 14.52 6.08 -13.00
CA THR A 56 14.86 7.43 -13.50
C THR A 56 13.76 8.47 -13.26
N ALA A 57 12.55 8.02 -12.89
CA ALA A 57 11.42 8.91 -12.66
C ALA A 57 11.38 9.37 -11.19
N VAL A 58 11.45 10.69 -10.97
CA VAL A 58 11.31 11.28 -9.63
C VAL A 58 9.87 11.11 -9.13
N ALA A 59 9.71 10.33 -8.06
CA ALA A 59 8.43 10.13 -7.41
C ALA A 59 7.97 11.35 -6.58
N CYS A 60 6.67 11.60 -6.54
CA CYS A 60 6.05 12.61 -5.69
C CYS A 60 5.79 12.08 -4.27
N PHE A 61 5.65 13.02 -3.32
CA PHE A 61 5.41 12.78 -1.90
C PHE A 61 4.28 13.71 -1.41
N PRO A 62 3.00 13.34 -1.60
CA PRO A 62 1.87 14.27 -1.38
C PRO A 62 1.62 14.63 0.09
N TRP A 63 2.19 13.89 1.04
CA TRP A 63 2.01 14.06 2.49
C TRP A 63 3.08 14.90 3.19
N ALA A 64 4.12 15.30 2.45
CA ALA A 64 5.24 16.00 3.04
C ALA A 64 4.86 17.48 3.28
N ASN A 65 4.87 17.88 4.55
CA ASN A 65 4.73 19.27 4.99
C ASN A 65 6.11 19.93 4.97
N GLY A 66 6.22 21.20 4.56
CA GLY A 66 7.48 21.89 4.19
C GLY A 66 8.65 21.88 5.19
N ASN A 67 8.48 21.26 6.36
CA ASN A 67 9.48 21.12 7.42
C ASN A 67 10.37 19.87 7.31
N LEU A 68 9.99 18.89 6.48
CA LEU A 68 10.84 17.71 6.23
C LEU A 68 11.97 18.10 5.26
N ARG A 69 13.21 18.10 5.77
CA ARG A 69 14.48 18.30 5.03
C ARG A 69 14.76 17.26 3.93
N VAL A 70 13.80 16.36 3.66
CA VAL A 70 13.89 15.36 2.60
C VAL A 70 13.66 16.06 1.26
N GLY A 71 14.68 16.05 0.41
CA GLY A 71 14.80 16.85 -0.81
C GLY A 71 13.51 17.07 -1.60
N SER A 72 13.22 18.35 -1.89
CA SER A 72 12.20 18.85 -2.83
C SER A 72 10.90 18.05 -2.87
N GLN A 73 10.00 18.32 -1.93
CA GLN A 73 8.63 17.84 -1.95
C GLN A 73 7.96 18.20 -3.27
N LYS A 74 7.72 17.19 -4.09
CA LYS A 74 7.13 17.37 -5.41
C LYS A 74 5.65 17.02 -5.34
N PRO A 75 4.73 17.94 -5.69
CA PRO A 75 3.32 17.60 -5.81
C PRO A 75 3.13 16.60 -6.96
N CYS A 76 2.15 15.72 -6.80
CA CYS A 76 1.84 14.68 -7.77
C CYS A 76 1.13 15.25 -9.00
N PHE A 77 1.54 14.85 -10.19
CA PHE A 77 0.87 15.17 -11.45
C PHE A 77 0.37 13.88 -12.11
N SER A 78 -0.77 13.92 -12.82
CA SER A 78 -1.30 12.75 -13.53
C SER A 78 -0.29 12.23 -14.55
N GLY A 79 -0.07 10.91 -14.56
CA GLY A 79 0.97 10.23 -15.33
C GLY A 79 2.36 10.21 -14.66
N GLY A 80 2.56 10.96 -13.58
CA GLY A 80 3.77 10.90 -12.75
C GLY A 80 3.83 9.65 -11.88
N ARG A 81 4.90 9.48 -11.10
CA ARG A 81 5.05 8.38 -10.14
C ARG A 81 4.84 8.89 -8.72
N ILE A 82 4.19 8.12 -7.86
CA ILE A 82 4.11 8.38 -6.42
C ILE A 82 4.97 7.38 -5.66
N ASN A 83 5.63 7.81 -4.58
CA ASN A 83 6.28 6.88 -3.67
C ASN A 83 5.18 6.28 -2.80
N LEU A 84 4.90 4.98 -2.91
CA LEU A 84 3.89 4.33 -2.10
C LEU A 84 4.58 3.27 -1.25
N ARG A 85 4.42 3.34 0.07
CA ARG A 85 4.97 2.32 0.98
C ARG A 85 3.90 1.77 1.89
N PHE A 86 3.94 0.46 2.08
CA PHE A 86 3.12 -0.21 3.07
C PHE A 86 3.99 -0.80 4.16
N MET A 87 3.59 -0.57 5.39
CA MET A 87 4.18 -1.10 6.61
C MET A 87 3.25 -2.22 7.11
N LEU A 88 3.77 -3.44 7.12
CA LEU A 88 3.03 -4.65 7.48
C LEU A 88 3.54 -5.17 8.81
N ASP A 89 2.66 -5.28 9.80
CA ASP A 89 2.97 -5.99 11.03
C ASP A 89 3.17 -7.48 10.72
N VAL A 90 4.37 -8.02 10.95
CA VAL A 90 4.61 -9.47 10.83
C VAL A 90 4.69 -10.12 12.21
N ALA A 91 4.60 -11.45 12.24
CA ALA A 91 4.68 -12.21 13.48
C ALA A 91 6.02 -11.95 14.20
N ALA A 92 5.95 -11.61 15.50
CA ALA A 92 7.13 -11.25 16.31
C ALA A 92 8.13 -12.40 16.44
N GLU A 93 7.66 -13.64 16.29
CA GLU A 93 8.47 -14.85 16.38
C GLU A 93 9.23 -15.16 15.07
N THR A 94 9.15 -14.29 14.06
CA THR A 94 9.94 -14.45 12.84
C THR A 94 11.43 -14.20 13.12
N PRO A 95 12.36 -15.07 12.65
CA PRO A 95 13.78 -15.04 13.02
C PRO A 95 14.53 -13.75 12.67
N THR A 96 13.96 -12.89 11.83
CA THR A 96 14.55 -11.60 11.43
C THR A 96 14.42 -10.53 12.51
N ALA A 97 13.61 -10.74 13.56
CA ALA A 97 13.48 -9.81 14.67
C ALA A 97 14.15 -10.35 15.92
N SER A 98 15.36 -9.85 16.21
CA SER A 98 15.99 -9.94 17.53
C SER A 98 15.26 -9.04 18.55
N GLY A 99 13.98 -9.32 18.81
CA GLY A 99 13.19 -8.71 19.90
C GLY A 99 12.49 -7.37 19.61
N ALA A 100 12.58 -6.81 18.40
CA ALA A 100 11.81 -5.63 18.00
C ALA A 100 10.61 -6.03 17.12
N ALA A 101 9.48 -5.32 17.24
CA ALA A 101 8.31 -5.54 16.39
C ALA A 101 8.73 -5.53 14.91
N SER A 102 8.67 -6.71 14.28
CA SER A 102 9.08 -6.89 12.90
C SER A 102 8.01 -6.25 12.01
N THR A 103 8.34 -5.12 11.39
CA THR A 103 7.50 -4.49 10.38
C THR A 103 8.15 -4.76 9.04
N ALA A 104 7.43 -5.43 8.12
CA ALA A 104 7.88 -5.55 6.74
C ALA A 104 7.46 -4.29 5.97
N VAL A 105 8.37 -3.75 5.17
CA VAL A 105 8.11 -2.55 4.36
C VAL A 105 8.07 -2.94 2.89
N TYR A 106 6.95 -2.64 2.24
CA TYR A 106 6.77 -2.84 0.80
C TYR A 106 6.80 -1.50 0.10
N GLY A 107 7.71 -1.34 -0.85
CA GLY A 107 7.83 -0.13 -1.67
C GLY A 107 7.27 -0.33 -3.07
N PHE A 108 6.45 0.61 -3.53
CA PHE A 108 5.90 0.64 -4.88
C PHE A 108 6.04 2.05 -5.48
N CYS A 109 6.04 2.10 -6.82
CA CYS A 109 6.08 3.35 -7.58
C CYS A 109 4.95 3.40 -8.62
N PRO A 110 3.68 3.47 -8.19
CA PRO A 110 2.58 3.50 -9.13
C PRO A 110 2.49 4.81 -9.91
N VAL A 111 1.81 4.75 -11.04
CA VAL A 111 1.48 5.90 -11.86
C VAL A 111 0.27 6.60 -11.25
N VAL A 112 0.42 7.90 -10.98
CA VAL A 112 -0.67 8.76 -10.52
C VAL A 112 -1.77 8.75 -11.59
N ASP A 113 -3.01 8.57 -11.13
CA ASP A 113 -4.21 8.49 -11.97
C ASP A 113 -4.37 7.19 -12.78
N LYS A 114 -3.70 6.11 -12.37
CA LYS A 114 -3.97 4.76 -12.88
C LYS A 114 -4.45 3.86 -11.76
N LEU A 115 -5.50 3.07 -12.04
CA LEU A 115 -5.90 1.98 -11.17
C LEU A 115 -4.82 0.88 -11.26
N GLU A 116 -4.13 0.63 -10.15
CA GLU A 116 -3.09 -0.39 -10.07
C GLU A 116 -3.33 -1.28 -8.84
N ALA A 117 -2.98 -2.57 -8.98
CA ALA A 117 -3.09 -3.57 -7.92
C ALA A 117 -1.69 -4.05 -7.51
N PHE A 118 -1.41 -4.02 -6.21
CA PHE A 118 -0.14 -4.45 -5.64
C PHE A 118 -0.32 -5.71 -4.85
N LYS A 119 0.43 -6.75 -5.19
CA LYS A 119 0.47 -7.99 -4.41
C LYS A 119 1.59 -7.90 -3.39
N LEU A 120 1.24 -7.99 -2.10
CA LEU A 120 2.21 -8.02 -1.01
C LEU A 120 2.79 -9.43 -0.90
N HIS A 121 3.98 -9.63 -1.46
CA HIS A 121 4.68 -10.91 -1.39
C HIS A 121 5.03 -11.26 0.06
N LEU A 122 4.97 -12.54 0.43
CA LEU A 122 5.22 -13.00 1.81
C LEU A 122 4.26 -12.44 2.87
N ALA A 123 3.12 -11.87 2.47
CA ALA A 123 2.11 -11.38 3.42
C ALA A 123 1.55 -12.48 4.33
N HIS A 124 1.74 -13.76 4.01
CA HIS A 124 1.43 -14.87 4.93
C HIS A 124 2.18 -14.80 6.26
N SER A 125 3.36 -14.15 6.29
CA SER A 125 4.18 -13.96 7.50
C SER A 125 3.48 -13.14 8.61
N VAL A 126 2.34 -12.53 8.31
CA VAL A 126 1.46 -11.88 9.29
C VAL A 126 0.90 -12.86 10.30
N ALA A 127 0.66 -14.10 9.87
CA ALA A 127 -0.05 -15.11 10.64
C ALA A 127 0.69 -16.45 10.71
N THR A 128 1.65 -16.70 9.81
CA THR A 128 2.43 -17.94 9.79
C THR A 128 3.89 -17.71 10.11
N LEU A 129 4.49 -18.71 10.75
CA LEU A 129 5.90 -18.83 10.99
C LEU A 129 6.44 -19.90 10.04
N ASN A 130 7.57 -19.59 9.40
CA ASN A 130 8.34 -20.62 8.73
C ASN A 130 8.98 -21.52 9.80
N LYS A 131 8.87 -22.84 9.66
CA LYS A 131 9.39 -23.78 10.66
C LYS A 131 10.38 -24.76 10.03
N THR A 132 11.38 -25.12 10.82
CA THR A 132 12.23 -26.32 10.71
C THR A 132 11.51 -27.49 9.98
N GLY A 133 11.86 -27.72 8.71
CA GLY A 133 11.20 -28.65 7.79
C GLY A 133 10.48 -27.96 6.61
N ASN A 134 9.45 -28.61 6.04
CA ASN A 134 8.64 -28.14 4.91
C ASN A 134 7.19 -27.70 5.30
N ALA A 135 6.87 -27.55 6.59
CA ALA A 135 5.51 -27.30 7.07
C ALA A 135 5.39 -25.98 7.83
N TYR A 136 4.41 -25.15 7.47
CA TYR A 136 4.12 -23.89 8.15
C TYR A 136 3.38 -24.12 9.48
N LYS A 137 3.59 -23.23 10.44
CA LYS A 137 2.76 -23.13 11.65
C LYS A 137 2.13 -21.75 11.75
N PHE A 138 1.02 -21.63 12.44
CA PHE A 138 0.56 -20.31 12.86
C PHE A 138 1.50 -19.70 13.90
N SER A 139 1.58 -18.37 13.91
CA SER A 139 2.20 -17.61 15.00
C SER A 139 1.48 -17.89 16.30
N ASN A 140 2.19 -17.84 17.43
CA ASN A 140 1.55 -17.95 18.74
C ASN A 140 0.85 -16.63 19.12
N ASN A 141 1.24 -15.53 18.47
CA ASN A 141 0.65 -14.21 18.63
C ASN A 141 -0.04 -13.75 17.33
N ILE A 142 -1.16 -14.41 17.00
CA ILE A 142 -2.09 -14.01 15.94
C ILE A 142 -3.06 -12.92 16.42
N GLY A 143 -2.64 -12.07 17.36
CA GLY A 143 -3.36 -10.82 17.63
C GLY A 143 -3.55 -10.02 16.34
N GLN A 144 -4.31 -8.93 16.42
CA GLN A 144 -4.55 -8.10 15.25
C GLN A 144 -3.24 -7.63 14.61
N LYS A 145 -3.13 -7.83 13.30
CA LYS A 145 -2.02 -7.34 12.48
C LYS A 145 -2.53 -6.24 11.58
N TYR A 146 -1.72 -5.19 11.45
CA TYR A 146 -2.08 -4.03 10.66
C TYR A 146 -1.25 -3.93 9.38
N LEU A 147 -1.90 -3.40 8.35
CA LEU A 147 -1.24 -2.82 7.19
C LEU A 147 -1.45 -1.31 7.26
N SER A 148 -0.35 -0.56 7.23
CA SER A 148 -0.37 0.90 7.26
C SER A 148 0.26 1.49 6.00
N ALA A 149 -0.34 2.52 5.41
CA ALA A 149 0.23 3.24 4.29
C ALA A 149 1.10 4.41 4.80
N TYR A 150 2.41 4.36 4.59
CA TYR A 150 3.32 5.42 5.02
C TYR A 150 2.98 6.73 4.32
N GLY A 151 2.91 7.83 5.09
CA GLY A 151 2.49 9.13 4.60
C GLY A 151 0.97 9.38 4.69
N PHE A 152 0.16 8.39 5.05
CA PHE A 152 -1.30 8.52 5.10
C PHE A 152 -1.81 8.83 6.51
N GLY A 153 -0.94 9.37 7.36
CA GLY A 153 -1.27 9.71 8.74
C GLY A 153 -2.02 11.03 8.86
N MET A 154 -2.41 11.33 10.10
CA MET A 154 -3.17 12.54 10.45
C MET A 154 -2.28 13.79 10.44
N SER A 155 -2.86 14.99 10.57
CA SER A 155 -2.13 16.26 10.50
C SER A 155 -1.01 16.42 11.53
N ASN A 156 -1.13 15.79 12.71
CA ASN A 156 -0.11 15.81 13.76
C ASN A 156 1.01 14.77 13.56
N SER A 157 0.80 13.77 12.71
CA SER A 157 1.75 12.70 12.38
C SER A 157 1.48 12.20 10.95
N THR A 158 1.93 12.96 9.96
CA THR A 158 1.60 12.66 8.55
C THR A 158 2.28 11.39 8.04
N LEU A 159 3.45 11.03 8.59
CA LEU A 159 4.25 9.89 8.12
C LEU A 159 3.71 8.53 8.60
N PHE A 160 3.25 8.46 9.85
CA PHE A 160 2.88 7.21 10.49
C PHE A 160 1.41 7.25 10.88
N PRO A 161 0.54 6.52 10.15
CA PRO A 161 -0.87 6.40 10.50
C PRO A 161 -1.05 5.76 11.88
N GLU A 162 -1.93 6.35 12.70
CA GLU A 162 -2.26 5.81 14.01
C GLU A 162 -3.24 4.63 13.87
N LYS A 163 -2.86 3.48 14.43
CA LYS A 163 -3.66 2.25 14.36
C LYS A 163 -4.98 2.43 15.12
N GLY A 164 -6.07 1.96 14.53
CA GLY A 164 -7.41 2.07 15.12
C GLY A 164 -8.00 3.48 15.11
N LEU A 165 -7.32 4.47 14.51
CA LEU A 165 -7.82 5.86 14.40
C LEU A 165 -7.70 6.42 12.97
N SER A 166 -6.55 6.24 12.33
CA SER A 166 -6.32 6.71 10.96
C SER A 166 -6.85 5.72 9.94
N ALA A 167 -7.53 6.22 8.91
CA ALA A 167 -7.89 5.43 7.73
C ALA A 167 -6.64 4.92 6.97
N GLY A 168 -5.45 5.46 7.24
CA GLY A 168 -4.19 4.97 6.70
C GLY A 168 -3.71 3.66 7.31
N ALA A 169 -4.35 3.12 8.36
CA ALA A 169 -4.02 1.83 8.98
C ALA A 169 -5.26 0.94 9.12
N VAL A 170 -5.15 -0.32 8.71
CA VAL A 170 -6.26 -1.29 8.78
C VAL A 170 -5.81 -2.65 9.29
N VAL A 171 -6.71 -3.33 10.00
CA VAL A 171 -6.53 -4.73 10.38
C VAL A 171 -6.63 -5.62 9.14
N ILE A 172 -5.64 -6.49 8.97
CA ILE A 172 -5.53 -7.41 7.83
C ILE A 172 -5.48 -8.87 8.24
N ALA A 173 -5.16 -9.16 9.51
CA ALA A 173 -5.23 -10.50 10.06
C ALA A 173 -5.65 -10.43 11.53
N ALA A 174 -6.42 -11.41 11.97
CA ALA A 174 -6.84 -11.57 13.37
C ALA A 174 -7.04 -13.05 13.72
N SER A 175 -6.99 -13.36 15.01
CA SER A 175 -7.34 -14.69 15.53
C SER A 175 -8.76 -15.07 15.11
N GLY A 176 -8.91 -16.31 14.63
CA GLY A 176 -10.19 -16.87 14.21
C GLY A 176 -11.02 -17.51 15.32
N ASP A 177 -10.57 -17.46 16.58
CA ASP A 177 -11.25 -18.14 17.71
C ASP A 177 -12.76 -17.85 17.75
N PHE A 178 -13.13 -16.57 17.82
CA PHE A 178 -14.53 -16.15 17.81
C PHE A 178 -15.10 -15.94 16.40
N LEU A 179 -14.26 -15.49 15.46
CA LEU A 179 -14.71 -15.07 14.12
C LEU A 179 -14.95 -16.26 13.18
N CYS A 180 -14.15 -17.30 13.30
CA CYS A 180 -14.10 -18.46 12.42
C CYS A 180 -14.57 -19.75 13.11
N GLY A 181 -14.91 -19.69 14.41
CA GLY A 181 -15.36 -20.83 15.20
C GLY A 181 -14.26 -21.83 15.53
N SER A 182 -12.98 -21.42 15.49
CA SER A 182 -11.85 -22.29 15.86
C SER A 182 -10.66 -21.48 16.38
N ASP A 183 -10.17 -21.86 17.55
CA ASP A 183 -8.94 -21.37 18.20
C ASP A 183 -7.66 -21.59 17.36
N ARG A 184 -7.72 -22.50 16.37
CA ARG A 184 -6.63 -22.83 15.44
C ARG A 184 -6.88 -22.29 14.05
N SER A 185 -7.49 -21.12 13.97
CA SER A 185 -7.78 -20.48 12.69
C SER A 185 -7.41 -19.01 12.68
N VAL A 186 -7.29 -18.46 11.48
CA VAL A 186 -6.95 -17.06 11.23
C VAL A 186 -7.93 -16.49 10.22
N ALA A 187 -8.47 -15.32 10.53
CA ALA A 187 -9.15 -14.48 9.55
C ALA A 187 -8.10 -13.61 8.83
N LEU A 188 -7.99 -13.73 7.51
CA LEU A 188 -7.03 -13.00 6.69
C LEU A 188 -7.72 -12.23 5.57
N VAL A 189 -7.38 -10.95 5.42
CA VAL A 189 -7.86 -10.09 4.33
C VAL A 189 -7.12 -10.43 3.04
N HIS A 190 -7.84 -10.49 1.92
CA HIS A 190 -7.26 -10.74 0.59
C HIS A 190 -7.16 -9.49 -0.26
N THR A 191 -8.16 -8.63 -0.16
CA THR A 191 -8.31 -7.48 -1.05
C THR A 191 -8.56 -6.25 -0.20
N LEU A 192 -7.72 -5.24 -0.39
CA LEU A 192 -7.85 -3.92 0.19
C LEU A 192 -8.02 -2.89 -0.91
N ILE A 193 -8.71 -1.81 -0.57
CA ILE A 193 -8.95 -0.68 -1.45
C ILE A 193 -8.34 0.53 -0.78
N LEU A 194 -7.37 1.17 -1.43
CA LEU A 194 -6.69 2.38 -0.99
C LEU A 194 -7.12 3.54 -1.88
N ASP A 195 -7.76 4.54 -1.28
CA ASP A 195 -8.10 5.78 -1.97
C ASP A 195 -7.00 6.82 -1.69
N ILE A 196 -6.56 7.49 -2.75
CA ILE A 196 -5.52 8.52 -2.75
C ILE A 196 -6.15 9.83 -3.24
N GLY A 197 -6.83 10.52 -2.35
CA GLY A 197 -7.37 11.86 -2.58
C GLY A 197 -6.28 12.92 -2.66
N LEU A 198 -6.23 13.65 -3.77
CA LEU A 198 -5.29 14.74 -3.99
C LEU A 198 -6.03 16.06 -4.23
N HIS A 199 -5.48 17.14 -3.71
CA HIS A 199 -5.88 18.51 -4.03
C HIS A 199 -4.63 19.26 -4.48
N ASN A 200 -4.61 19.65 -5.76
CA ASN A 200 -3.42 20.24 -6.40
C ASN A 200 -2.17 19.37 -6.23
N GLY A 201 -2.34 18.05 -6.34
CA GLY A 201 -1.26 17.07 -6.24
C GLY A 201 -0.74 16.81 -4.82
N ARG A 202 -1.45 17.24 -3.77
CA ARG A 202 -1.09 17.06 -2.35
C ARG A 202 -2.24 16.50 -1.54
N PHE A 203 -1.96 15.95 -0.36
CA PHE A 203 -3.00 15.60 0.60
C PHE A 203 -3.65 16.86 1.20
N ASN A 204 -4.95 16.80 1.42
CA ASN A 204 -5.75 17.93 1.89
C ASN A 204 -6.25 17.69 3.33
N TYR A 205 -5.66 18.37 4.30
CA TYR A 205 -6.00 18.24 5.72
C TYR A 205 -7.01 19.32 6.13
N ILE A 206 -8.25 19.17 5.69
CA ILE A 206 -9.31 20.16 5.95
C ILE A 206 -9.47 20.36 7.47
N GLY A 207 -9.30 21.60 7.92
CA GLY A 207 -9.36 21.95 9.35
C GLY A 207 -8.01 22.07 10.06
N ALA A 208 -6.92 21.54 9.49
CA ALA A 208 -5.56 21.73 10.03
C ALA A 208 -4.81 22.82 9.25
N ARG A 209 -4.66 24.01 9.85
CA ARG A 209 -3.95 25.15 9.24
C ARG A 209 -2.47 24.86 8.97
N GLY A 210 -1.81 24.05 9.80
CA GLY A 210 -0.38 23.74 9.68
C GLY A 210 -0.03 22.63 8.69
N ALA A 211 -0.96 21.72 8.39
CA ALA A 211 -0.70 20.55 7.54
C ALA A 211 -1.12 20.75 6.07
N SER A 212 -2.06 21.65 5.80
CA SER A 212 -2.65 21.83 4.45
C SER A 212 -1.93 22.82 3.53
N SER A 213 -1.03 23.67 4.04
CA SER A 213 -0.44 24.73 3.23
C SER A 213 1.05 24.92 3.55
N PRO A 214 1.94 24.97 2.55
CA PRO A 214 3.24 25.62 2.74
C PRO A 214 2.92 27.10 2.88
N GLY A 215 3.06 27.63 4.10
CA GLY A 215 2.62 28.98 4.44
C GLY A 215 2.93 29.98 3.32
N ASP A 216 1.89 30.69 2.88
CA ASP A 216 2.08 31.92 2.12
C ASP A 216 2.90 32.83 3.02
N ILE A 217 4.22 32.85 2.80
CA ILE A 217 5.10 33.89 3.32
C ILE A 217 4.67 35.13 2.54
N VAL A 218 3.61 35.79 3.03
CA VAL A 218 3.27 37.15 2.66
C VAL A 218 4.44 37.99 3.14
N ARG A 219 5.38 38.19 2.22
CA ARG A 219 6.56 39.04 2.37
C ARG A 219 6.11 40.50 2.28
N ASN A 220 5.28 40.95 3.21
CA ASN A 220 5.05 42.37 3.39
C ASN A 220 6.10 42.91 4.34
N GLY A 221 7.17 43.43 3.75
CA GLY A 221 8.11 44.30 4.44
C GLY A 221 7.38 45.53 4.93
N THR A 222 7.08 45.55 6.23
CA THR A 222 6.73 46.78 6.94
C THR A 222 7.44 46.72 8.27
N ASN A 223 8.49 47.53 8.41
CA ASN A 223 9.28 47.65 9.62
C ASN A 223 8.38 48.25 10.72
N THR A 224 8.02 47.44 11.71
CA THR A 224 7.33 47.86 12.93
C THR A 224 8.23 48.76 13.78
N PRO A 225 7.65 49.60 14.65
CA PRO A 225 8.09 49.53 16.04
C PRO A 225 7.01 48.92 16.94
N LEU A 226 7.48 47.87 17.59
CA LEU A 226 6.94 47.06 18.66
C LEU A 226 6.44 47.89 19.86
N GLU A 227 5.17 47.74 20.24
CA GLU A 227 4.78 47.87 21.65
C GLU A 227 3.43 47.21 21.96
N ALA A 228 3.38 46.64 23.18
CA ALA A 228 2.22 46.16 23.93
C ALA A 228 1.65 44.75 23.64
N LEU A 229 2.15 43.83 24.48
CA LEU A 229 1.32 43.02 25.39
C LEU A 229 0.24 42.14 24.76
N THR A 230 0.63 40.97 24.26
CA THR A 230 -0.35 39.91 23.93
C THR A 230 -0.06 38.67 24.78
N LYS A 231 -0.92 38.48 25.78
CA LYS A 231 -1.13 37.21 26.51
C LYS A 231 -1.00 36.04 25.51
N PRO A 232 -0.17 35.01 25.77
CA PRO A 232 -0.05 33.89 24.84
C PRO A 232 -1.46 33.38 24.58
N PRO A 233 -1.92 33.38 23.31
CA PRO A 233 -3.26 32.92 22.99
C PRO A 233 -3.41 31.53 23.60
N ALA A 234 -4.51 31.32 24.33
CA ALA A 234 -4.83 30.03 24.90
C ALA A 234 -4.63 29.00 23.79
N GLN A 235 -3.71 28.07 24.02
CA GLN A 235 -3.29 27.08 23.05
C GLN A 235 -4.48 26.15 22.83
N GLU A 236 -5.37 26.57 21.94
CA GLU A 236 -6.51 25.80 21.49
C GLU A 236 -5.92 24.52 20.91
N SER A 237 -6.25 23.39 21.54
CA SER A 237 -5.67 22.10 21.19
C SER A 237 -5.87 21.86 19.71
N GLU A 238 -4.77 21.83 18.95
CA GLU A 238 -4.83 21.63 17.50
C GLU A 238 -5.53 20.29 17.23
N VAL A 239 -6.72 20.37 16.63
CA VAL A 239 -7.51 19.18 16.31
C VAL A 239 -6.78 18.42 15.21
N SER A 240 -6.38 17.19 15.51
CA SER A 240 -5.78 16.31 14.51
C SER A 240 -6.84 15.87 13.51
N VAL A 241 -6.54 15.99 12.21
CA VAL A 241 -7.48 15.65 11.13
C VAL A 241 -6.85 14.67 10.15
N GLN A 242 -7.67 13.76 9.61
CA GLN A 242 -7.29 12.87 8.51
C GLN A 242 -7.38 13.65 7.19
N PRO A 243 -6.46 13.44 6.23
CA PRO A 243 -6.59 14.01 4.90
C PRO A 243 -7.87 13.51 4.20
N ALA A 244 -8.55 14.41 3.51
CA ALA A 244 -9.82 14.12 2.85
C ALA A 244 -9.65 13.08 1.74
N MET A 245 -10.53 12.07 1.73
CA MET A 245 -10.53 10.98 0.73
C MET A 245 -9.21 10.20 0.63
N VAL A 246 -8.48 10.09 1.73
CA VAL A 246 -7.19 9.39 1.78
C VAL A 246 -7.23 8.29 2.84
N GLY A 247 -6.93 7.06 2.42
CA GLY A 247 -6.85 5.90 3.30
C GLY A 247 -7.51 4.66 2.71
N PHE A 248 -7.48 3.58 3.47
CA PHE A 248 -8.15 2.35 3.13
C PHE A 248 -9.66 2.51 3.27
N ARG A 249 -10.41 1.93 2.32
CA ARG A 249 -11.87 1.90 2.36
C ARG A 249 -12.34 0.59 2.98
N PRO A 250 -13.34 0.64 3.88
CA PRO A 250 -13.93 -0.56 4.43
C PRO A 250 -14.55 -1.38 3.32
N THR A 251 -14.33 -2.69 3.39
CA THR A 251 -14.91 -3.66 2.45
C THR A 251 -16.09 -4.41 3.07
N CYS A 252 -16.45 -4.05 4.30
CA CYS A 252 -17.66 -4.49 4.99
C CYS A 252 -18.65 -3.34 5.15
N THR A 253 -19.94 -3.67 5.21
CA THR A 253 -21.01 -2.71 5.53
C THR A 253 -21.04 -2.40 7.03
N PRO A 254 -21.79 -1.36 7.47
CA PRO A 254 -22.00 -1.09 8.89
C PRO A 254 -22.62 -2.27 9.67
N ASP A 255 -23.40 -3.11 9.00
CA ASP A 255 -24.04 -4.31 9.55
C ASP A 255 -23.10 -5.55 9.59
N ASP A 256 -21.80 -5.33 9.41
CA ASP A 256 -20.76 -6.37 9.44
C ASP A 256 -20.87 -7.44 8.34
N VAL A 257 -21.42 -7.04 7.18
CA VAL A 257 -21.55 -7.92 6.01
C VAL A 257 -20.46 -7.60 5.00
N CYS A 258 -19.70 -8.61 4.59
CA CYS A 258 -18.67 -8.44 3.58
C CYS A 258 -19.28 -8.12 2.21
N VAL A 259 -18.84 -7.02 1.60
CA VAL A 259 -19.34 -6.54 0.30
C VAL A 259 -18.90 -7.46 -0.84
N PHE A 260 -17.75 -8.12 -0.73
CA PHE A 260 -17.21 -8.96 -1.81
C PHE A 260 -17.80 -10.37 -1.86
N ASP A 261 -18.00 -11.00 -0.70
CA ASP A 261 -18.35 -12.40 -0.56
C ASP A 261 -19.09 -12.59 0.77
N SER A 262 -20.36 -12.98 0.72
CA SER A 262 -21.21 -13.14 1.91
C SER A 262 -20.77 -14.28 2.84
N THR A 263 -19.85 -15.15 2.40
CA THR A 263 -19.26 -16.21 3.23
C THR A 263 -18.01 -15.76 3.98
N SER A 264 -17.51 -14.56 3.68
CA SER A 264 -16.35 -13.97 4.36
C SER A 264 -16.78 -13.27 5.65
N VAL A 265 -15.88 -13.24 6.62
CA VAL A 265 -16.06 -12.53 7.90
C VAL A 265 -15.53 -11.10 7.78
N CYS A 266 -15.91 -10.25 8.72
CA CYS A 266 -15.47 -8.86 8.76
C CYS A 266 -14.55 -8.61 9.96
N ILE A 267 -13.34 -8.11 9.70
CA ILE A 267 -12.33 -7.83 10.73
C ILE A 267 -11.93 -6.36 10.74
N GLY A 268 -11.71 -5.80 11.93
CA GLY A 268 -11.35 -4.40 12.14
C GLY A 268 -11.79 -3.91 13.53
N ASP A 269 -11.27 -2.78 13.95
CA ASP A 269 -11.42 -2.28 15.33
C ASP A 269 -12.69 -1.45 15.54
N GLN A 270 -13.19 -0.85 14.47
CA GLN A 270 -14.32 0.08 14.52
C GLN A 270 -15.45 -0.39 13.60
N ILE A 271 -16.69 -0.19 14.07
CA ILE A 271 -17.88 -0.36 13.23
C ILE A 271 -17.77 0.58 12.02
N GLY A 272 -18.02 0.03 10.83
CA GLY A 272 -17.88 0.78 9.58
C GLY A 272 -16.43 0.95 9.08
N ASN A 273 -15.42 0.44 9.80
CA ASN A 273 -14.02 0.40 9.35
C ASN A 273 -13.47 -1.04 9.40
N LYS A 274 -14.23 -1.98 8.82
CA LYS A 274 -13.88 -3.40 8.76
C LYS A 274 -13.64 -3.86 7.33
N ASN A 275 -12.86 -4.93 7.21
CA ASN A 275 -12.48 -5.53 5.95
C ASN A 275 -12.90 -7.00 5.86
N CYS A 276 -13.29 -7.40 4.64
CA CYS A 276 -13.58 -8.76 4.28
C CYS A 276 -12.34 -9.65 4.47
N ALA A 277 -12.49 -10.69 5.26
CA ALA A 277 -11.47 -11.68 5.53
C ALA A 277 -12.01 -13.09 5.34
N LYS A 278 -11.15 -14.01 4.91
CA LYS A 278 -11.46 -15.44 4.87
C LYS A 278 -10.83 -16.14 6.05
N CYS A 279 -11.55 -17.13 6.55
CA CYS A 279 -11.09 -17.99 7.63
C CYS A 279 -10.23 -19.12 7.07
N TYR A 280 -9.07 -19.32 7.68
CA TYR A 280 -8.14 -20.39 7.34
C TYR A 280 -7.81 -21.21 8.57
N THR A 281 -7.96 -22.53 8.48
CA THR A 281 -7.57 -23.49 9.52
C THR A 281 -6.21 -24.13 9.25
N SER A 282 -5.65 -23.92 8.05
CA SER A 282 -4.38 -24.51 7.61
C SER A 282 -3.31 -23.44 7.37
N PRO A 283 -2.18 -23.47 8.10
CA PRO A 283 -1.06 -22.55 7.86
C PRO A 283 -0.49 -22.68 6.44
N ASN A 284 -0.54 -23.88 5.86
CA ASN A 284 -0.08 -24.13 4.49
C ASN A 284 -0.99 -23.48 3.44
N GLU A 285 -2.28 -23.32 3.74
CA GLU A 285 -3.20 -22.57 2.88
C GLU A 285 -2.94 -21.08 2.98
N VAL A 286 -2.73 -20.56 4.19
CA VAL A 286 -2.35 -19.15 4.41
C VAL A 286 -1.05 -18.80 3.70
N ALA A 287 -0.06 -19.69 3.73
CA ALA A 287 1.22 -19.50 3.03
C ALA A 287 1.09 -19.27 1.51
N LYS A 288 0.02 -19.79 0.91
CA LYS A 288 -0.29 -19.63 -0.52
C LYS A 288 -1.06 -18.36 -0.83
N GLN A 289 -1.58 -17.68 0.20
CA GLN A 289 -2.34 -16.45 0.03
C GLN A 289 -1.43 -15.25 -0.15
N GLY A 290 -1.93 -14.25 -0.87
CA GLY A 290 -1.34 -12.91 -0.92
C GLY A 290 -2.42 -11.88 -0.61
N ILE A 291 -1.98 -10.73 -0.11
CA ILE A 291 -2.81 -9.55 0.07
C ILE A 291 -2.64 -8.69 -1.18
N VAL A 292 -3.76 -8.28 -1.78
CA VAL A 292 -3.80 -7.39 -2.93
C VAL A 292 -4.37 -6.05 -2.50
N VAL A 293 -3.62 -4.98 -2.74
CA VAL A 293 -4.07 -3.61 -2.49
C VAL A 293 -4.34 -2.93 -3.83
N TRP A 294 -5.56 -2.47 -4.04
CA TRP A 294 -5.92 -1.64 -5.19
C TRP A 294 -5.75 -0.18 -4.80
N ALA A 295 -4.97 0.60 -5.54
CA ALA A 295 -4.90 2.04 -5.36
C ALA A 295 -5.71 2.76 -6.44
N SER A 296 -6.55 3.69 -6.01
CA SER A 296 -7.28 4.60 -6.89
C SER A 296 -7.07 6.04 -6.45
N TYR A 297 -7.22 6.98 -7.39
CA TYR A 297 -6.94 8.40 -7.17
C TYR A 297 -8.17 9.25 -7.45
N ASP A 298 -8.42 10.21 -6.56
CA ASP A 298 -9.53 11.15 -6.63
C ASP A 298 -9.03 12.60 -6.46
N GLY A 299 -9.82 13.57 -6.93
CA GLY A 299 -9.53 15.00 -6.79
C GLY A 299 -8.70 15.56 -7.94
N THR A 300 -7.66 16.35 -7.66
CA THR A 300 -6.87 17.07 -8.68
C THR A 300 -5.36 16.91 -8.54
N ASP A 301 -4.70 16.88 -9.70
CA ASP A 301 -3.24 16.83 -9.81
C ASP A 301 -2.58 18.22 -9.61
N ALA A 302 -1.25 18.29 -9.62
CA ALA A 302 -0.49 19.53 -9.42
C ALA A 302 -0.79 20.66 -10.42
N LYS A 303 -1.42 20.35 -11.56
CA LYS A 303 -1.84 21.31 -12.58
C LYS A 303 -3.34 21.63 -12.48
N GLY A 304 -4.02 21.16 -11.44
CA GLY A 304 -5.46 21.32 -11.25
C GLY A 304 -6.30 20.41 -12.15
N ARG A 305 -5.69 19.41 -12.82
CA ARG A 305 -6.45 18.49 -13.69
C ARG A 305 -7.15 17.44 -12.85
N PRO A 306 -8.41 17.09 -13.16
CA PRO A 306 -9.13 16.06 -12.43
C PRO A 306 -8.47 14.70 -12.61
N LEU A 307 -8.45 13.91 -11.53
CA LEU A 307 -8.05 12.52 -11.50
C LEU A 307 -9.29 11.65 -11.72
N LEU A 308 -9.17 10.61 -12.55
CA LEU A 308 -10.28 9.83 -13.06
C LEU A 308 -10.28 8.38 -12.57
N SER A 309 -9.14 7.88 -12.06
CA SER A 309 -9.03 6.47 -11.67
C SER A 309 -9.94 6.03 -10.52
N GLY A 310 -10.38 6.95 -9.65
CA GLY A 310 -11.38 6.67 -8.59
C GLY A 310 -12.68 6.09 -9.14
N GLY A 311 -13.12 6.52 -10.33
CA GLY A 311 -14.30 5.96 -10.99
C GLY A 311 -14.16 4.49 -11.41
N MET A 312 -12.94 3.95 -11.41
CA MET A 312 -12.64 2.54 -11.71
C MET A 312 -12.42 1.69 -10.46
N ASN A 313 -12.61 2.26 -9.26
CA ASN A 313 -12.44 1.53 -8.01
C ASN A 313 -13.36 0.29 -7.96
N PRO A 314 -12.83 -0.93 -7.75
CA PRO A 314 -13.62 -2.16 -7.75
C PRO A 314 -14.78 -2.15 -6.75
N LEU A 315 -14.63 -1.44 -5.62
CA LEU A 315 -15.69 -1.31 -4.62
C LEU A 315 -16.83 -0.43 -5.15
N ILE A 316 -16.52 0.72 -5.74
CA ILE A 316 -17.50 1.63 -6.36
C ILE A 316 -18.18 0.93 -7.53
N TYR A 317 -17.41 0.27 -8.40
CA TYR A 317 -17.95 -0.48 -9.52
C TYR A 317 -18.91 -1.57 -9.03
N LYS A 318 -18.55 -2.33 -7.99
CA LYS A 318 -19.45 -3.37 -7.44
C LYS A 318 -20.70 -2.77 -6.82
N GLN A 319 -20.59 -1.65 -6.10
CA GLN A 319 -21.75 -0.95 -5.53
C GLN A 319 -22.69 -0.43 -6.61
N PHE A 320 -22.14 0.18 -7.68
CA PHE A 320 -22.89 0.71 -8.80
C PHE A 320 -23.54 -0.40 -9.64
N ALA A 321 -22.78 -1.42 -10.02
CA ALA A 321 -23.24 -2.57 -10.79
C ALA A 321 -24.27 -3.41 -10.00
N GLY A 322 -24.15 -3.42 -8.68
CA GLY A 322 -24.93 -4.25 -7.77
C GLY A 322 -24.85 -5.75 -8.08
N ASN A 323 -25.71 -6.52 -7.42
CA ASN A 323 -25.95 -7.91 -7.82
C ASN A 323 -26.72 -8.00 -9.15
N MET A 324 -27.40 -6.92 -9.56
CA MET A 324 -28.23 -6.87 -10.76
C MET A 324 -27.39 -7.04 -12.03
N LEU A 325 -26.31 -6.27 -12.20
CA LEU A 325 -25.45 -6.40 -13.39
C LEU A 325 -24.80 -7.79 -13.47
N LYS A 326 -24.36 -8.34 -12.34
CA LYS A 326 -23.81 -9.71 -12.28
C LYS A 326 -24.88 -10.73 -12.69
N ASN A 327 -26.08 -10.62 -12.13
CA ASN A 327 -27.19 -11.52 -12.45
C ASN A 327 -27.60 -11.40 -13.93
N ASP A 328 -27.58 -10.20 -14.49
CA ASP A 328 -27.89 -9.92 -15.89
C ASP A 328 -26.83 -10.52 -16.82
N PHE A 329 -25.53 -10.36 -16.49
CA PHE A 329 -24.45 -11.04 -17.21
C PHE A 329 -24.54 -12.56 -17.11
N ASP A 330 -24.78 -13.10 -15.92
CA ASP A 330 -24.93 -14.55 -15.70
C ASP A 330 -26.15 -15.10 -16.45
N LYS A 331 -27.22 -14.32 -16.58
CA LYS A 331 -28.41 -14.66 -17.37
C LYS A 331 -28.11 -14.62 -18.87
N LEU A 332 -27.40 -13.59 -19.34
CA LEU A 332 -26.98 -13.46 -20.74
C LEU A 332 -26.03 -14.59 -21.14
N ILE A 333 -25.03 -14.91 -20.31
CA ILE A 333 -24.10 -16.03 -20.54
C ILE A 333 -24.84 -17.36 -20.59
N ARG A 334 -25.78 -17.60 -19.66
CA ARG A 334 -26.63 -18.80 -19.69
C ARG A 334 -27.46 -18.88 -20.97
N LYS A 335 -28.05 -17.76 -21.41
CA LYS A 335 -28.82 -17.68 -22.66
C LYS A 335 -27.96 -18.00 -23.89
N MET A 336 -26.78 -17.40 -23.99
CA MET A 336 -25.83 -17.69 -25.09
C MET A 336 -25.38 -19.16 -25.09
N LYS A 337 -25.16 -19.74 -23.91
CA LYS A 337 -24.82 -21.17 -23.80
C LYS A 337 -26.00 -22.06 -24.22
N SER A 338 -27.23 -21.76 -23.82
CA SER A 338 -28.39 -22.56 -24.22
C SER A 338 -28.72 -22.47 -25.72
N GLU A 339 -28.42 -21.34 -26.35
CA GLU A 339 -28.66 -21.14 -27.80
C GLU A 339 -27.58 -21.76 -28.68
N ASN A 340 -26.33 -21.87 -28.20
CA ASN A 340 -25.23 -22.50 -28.94
C ASN A 340 -25.16 -24.04 -28.86
N PHE A 341 -26.00 -24.69 -28.06
CA PHE A 341 -26.12 -26.16 -28.01
C PHE A 341 -27.36 -26.71 -28.75
N GLY A 342 -28.03 -25.87 -29.54
CA GLY A 342 -29.20 -26.21 -30.34
C GLY A 342 -28.93 -26.43 -31.83
N LEU A 343 -27.69 -26.74 -32.23
CA LEU A 343 -27.32 -27.14 -33.60
C LEU A 343 -26.79 -28.57 -33.65
#